data_AF-A0A7C5MFR1-F1
#
_entry.id   AF-A0A7C5MFR1-F1
#
_cell.length_a   1.000
_cell.length_b   1.000
_cell.length_c   1.000
_cell.angle_alpha   90.00
_cell.angle_beta   90.00
_cell.angle_gamma   90.00
#
_symmetry.space_group_name_H-M   'P 1'
#
loop_
_entity.id
_entity.type
_entity.pdbx_description
1 polymer ?
#
loop_
_entity_poly.entity_id
_entity_poly.type
_entity_poly.pdbx_seq_one_letter_code
_entity_poly.pdbx_strand_id
1 'polypeptide(L)' 'MKYISTIFNQMLNMLPRYEFDQEVAKEQANRYTKHFTAWNQLLVNLYAQITGKKSLRDIET' A
#
# COMPACT_ATOMS: atom_id res chain seq x y z
N MET A 1 0.66 22.00 4.23
CA MET A 1 0.71 20.72 4.97
C MET A 1 2.18 20.34 5.12
N LYS A 2 2.65 20.05 6.34
CA LYS A 2 4.05 19.70 6.59
C LYS A 2 4.25 18.28 6.03
N TYR A 3 5.06 18.11 4.98
CA TYR A 3 5.40 16.78 4.47
C TYR A 3 6.21 16.06 5.56
N ILE A 4 5.55 15.20 6.33
CA ILE A 4 6.23 14.29 7.24
C ILE A 4 6.78 13.16 6.37
N SER A 5 8.04 13.30 5.94
CA SER A 5 8.77 12.23 5.27
C SER A 5 9.11 11.16 6.31
N THR A 6 8.20 10.22 6.55
CA THR A 6 8.49 9.03 7.34
C THR A 6 9.51 8.14 6.59
N ILE A 7 10.29 7.34 7.32
CA ILE A 7 11.17 6.33 6.71
C ILE A 7 10.35 5.38 5.81
N PHE A 8 9.12 5.06 6.22
CA PHE A 8 8.19 4.29 5.41
C PHE A 8 7.89 4.98 4.07
N ASN A 9 7.61 6.29 4.06
CA ASN A 9 7.37 7.02 2.81
C ASN A 9 8.60 7.02 1.88
N GLN A 10 9.82 7.05 2.44
CA GLN A 10 11.05 6.92 1.64
C GLN A 10 11.17 5.54 1.01
N MET A 11 10.81 4.47 1.73
CA MET A 11 10.75 3.12 1.17
C MET A 11 9.70 3.00 0.06
N LEU A 12 8.53 3.62 0.23
CA LEU A 12 7.47 3.62 -0.79
C LEU A 12 7.89 4.32 -2.08
N ASN A 13 8.73 5.36 -2.00
CA ASN A 13 9.27 6.05 -3.18
C ASN A 13 10.19 5.14 -4.03
N MET A 14 10.68 4.03 -3.48
CA MET A 14 11.48 3.05 -4.22
C MET A 14 10.60 2.08 -5.03
N LEU A 15 9.28 2.06 -4.80
CA LEU A 15 8.37 1.18 -5.51
C LEU A 15 7.99 1.78 -6.88
N PRO A 16 7.91 0.98 -7.95
CA PRO A 16 7.55 1.43 -9.29
C PRO A 16 6.05 1.73 -9.39
N ARG A 17 5.67 2.94 -8.95
CA ARG A 17 4.25 3.32 -8.81
C ARG A 17 3.50 3.31 -10.14
N TYR A 18 4.15 3.76 -11.19
CA TYR A 18 3.54 3.87 -12.51
C TYR A 18 3.21 2.50 -13.09
N GLU A 19 4.18 1.58 -13.06
CA GLU A 19 4.05 0.21 -13.53
C GLU A 19 3.01 -0.57 -12.70
N PHE A 20 2.98 -0.33 -11.39
CA PHE A 20 1.95 -0.89 -10.53
C PHE A 20 0.55 -0.44 -10.94
N ASP A 21 0.35 0.87 -11.18
CA ASP A 21 -0.96 1.39 -11.59
C ASP A 21 -1.37 0.87 -12.98
N GLN A 22 -0.41 0.64 -13.89
CA GLN A 22 -0.67 0.01 -15.18
C GLN A 22 -1.20 -1.42 -15.04
N GLU A 23 -0.55 -2.25 -14.22
CA GLU A 23 -1.02 -3.62 -13.98
C GLU A 23 -2.37 -3.66 -13.25
N VAL A 24 -2.59 -2.77 -12.29
CA VAL A 24 -3.89 -2.63 -11.61
C VAL A 24 -5.01 -2.29 -12.60
N ALA A 25 -4.74 -1.42 -13.58
CA ALA A 25 -5.72 -1.05 -14.60
C ALA A 25 -5.98 -2.22 -15.56
N LYS A 26 -4.93 -2.89 -16.03
CA LYS A 26 -4.98 -4.04 -16.93
C LYS A 26 -5.77 -5.21 -16.33
N GLU A 27 -5.51 -5.55 -15.07
CA GLU A 27 -6.19 -6.63 -14.35
C GLU A 27 -7.53 -6.20 -13.74
N GLN A 28 -7.92 -4.92 -13.88
CA GLN A 28 -9.11 -4.34 -13.26
C GLN A 28 -9.18 -4.59 -11.75
N ALA A 29 -8.04 -4.61 -11.05
CA ALA A 29 -7.94 -5.00 -9.65
C ALA A 29 -8.72 -4.05 -8.71
N ASN A 30 -9.09 -2.86 -9.18
CA ASN A 30 -9.91 -1.89 -8.45
C ASN A 30 -11.37 -1.79 -8.91
N ARG A 31 -11.86 -2.70 -9.77
CA ARG A 31 -13.17 -2.57 -10.46
C ARG A 31 -14.38 -2.29 -9.54
N TYR A 32 -14.40 -2.89 -8.36
CA TYR A 32 -15.49 -2.75 -7.38
C TYR A 32 -15.04 -2.08 -6.08
N THR A 33 -13.83 -1.55 -6.08
CA THR A 33 -13.21 -1.00 -4.89
C THR A 33 -13.76 0.40 -4.61
N LYS A 34 -14.34 0.60 -3.43
CA LYS A 34 -14.87 1.92 -3.01
C LYS A 34 -13.80 2.79 -2.35
N HIS A 35 -13.04 2.22 -1.41
CA HIS A 35 -12.10 2.99 -0.58
C HIS A 35 -10.73 2.29 -0.40
N PHE A 36 -10.69 0.96 -0.46
CA PHE A 36 -9.47 0.19 -0.17
C PHE A 36 -8.81 -0.36 -1.43
N THR A 37 -8.09 0.52 -2.14
CA THR A 37 -7.42 0.24 -3.42
C THR A 37 -6.37 -0.87 -3.31
N ALA A 38 -6.02 -1.49 -4.44
CA ALA A 38 -4.89 -2.41 -4.55
C ALA A 38 -3.58 -1.79 -4.02
N TRP A 39 -3.41 -0.48 -4.18
CA TRP A 39 -2.29 0.23 -3.58
C TRP A 39 -2.38 0.23 -2.04
N ASN A 40 -3.55 0.56 -1.47
CA ASN A 40 -3.74 0.53 -0.03
C ASN A 40 -3.52 -0.89 0.54
N GLN A 41 -3.94 -1.92 -0.19
CA GLN A 41 -3.66 -3.32 0.14
C GLN A 41 -2.17 -3.61 0.19
N LEU A 42 -1.41 -3.18 -0.83
CA LEU A 42 0.05 -3.32 -0.85
C LEU A 42 0.70 -2.61 0.34
N LEU A 43 0.30 -1.36 0.62
CA LEU A 43 0.85 -0.58 1.72
C LEU A 43 0.63 -1.25 3.07
N VAL A 44 -0.58 -1.73 3.34
CA VAL A 44 -0.94 -2.41 4.58
C VAL A 44 -0.15 -3.71 4.72
N ASN A 45 -0.06 -4.51 3.66
CA ASN A 45 0.71 -5.75 3.67
C ASN A 45 2.20 -5.48 3.90
N LEU A 46 2.77 -4.50 3.21
CA LEU A 46 4.18 -4.15 3.37
C LEU A 46 4.47 -3.68 4.80
N TYR A 47 3.60 -2.82 5.35
CA TYR A 47 3.70 -2.39 6.74
C TYR A 47 3.63 -3.57 7.72
N ALA A 48 2.67 -4.50 7.51
CA ALA A 48 2.52 -5.70 8.32
C ALA A 48 3.80 -6.53 8.34
N GLN A 49 4.40 -6.75 7.16
CA GLN A 49 5.63 -7.54 7.03
C GLN A 49 6.82 -6.86 7.72
N ILE A 50 7.02 -5.56 7.49
CA ILE A 50 8.12 -4.79 8.08
C ILE A 50 8.02 -4.76 9.62
N THR A 51 6.80 -4.66 10.14
CA THR A 51 6.55 -4.58 11.60
C THR A 51 6.35 -5.94 12.25
N GLY A 52 6.50 -7.04 11.50
CA GLY A 52 6.37 -8.40 12.02
C GLY A 52 4.97 -8.75 12.53
N LYS A 53 3.91 -8.06 12.04
CA LYS A 53 2.53 -8.40 12.38
C LYS A 53 2.15 -9.72 11.74
N LYS A 54 1.48 -10.57 12.52
CA LYS A 54 1.03 -11.90 12.08
C LYS A 54 -0.37 -11.83 11.49
N SER A 55 -1.12 -10.77 11.80
CA SER A 55 -2.48 -10.54 11.32
C SER A 55 -2.70 -9.07 10.99
N LEU A 56 -3.54 -8.81 9.98
CA LEU A 56 -4.01 -7.44 9.68
C LEU A 56 -4.84 -6.85 10.83
N ARG A 57 -5.42 -7.71 11.69
CA ARG A 57 -6.11 -7.27 12.92
C ARG A 57 -5.16 -6.55 13.88
N ASP A 58 -3.88 -6.91 13.86
CA ASP A 58 -2.86 -6.28 14.70
C ASP A 58 -2.53 -4.84 14.25
N ILE A 59 -3.08 -4.39 13.12
CA ILE A 59 -2.85 -3.05 12.53
C ILE A 59 -4.06 -2.13 12.79
N GLU A 60 -5.24 -2.71 12.96
CA GLU A 60 -6.48 -1.97 13.26
C GLU A 60 -6.58 -1.53 14.74
N THR A 61 -5.82 -2.19 15.63
CA THR A 61 -5.90 -2.04 17.10
C THR A 61 -4.77 -1.17 17.63
#